data_AF-A0A0F9B4A1-F1
#
_entry.id   AF-A0A0F9B4A1-F1
#
_cell.length_a   1.000
_cell.length_b   1.000
_cell.length_c   1.000
_cell.angle_alpha   90.00
_cell.angle_beta   90.00
_cell.angle_gamma   90.00
#
_symmetry.space_group_name_H-M   'P 1'
#
loop_
_entity.id
_entity.type
_entity.pdbx_description
1 polymer ?
#
loop_
_entity_poly.entity_id
_entity_poly.type
_entity_poly.pdbx_seq_one_letter_code
_entity_poly.pdbx_strand_id
1 'polypeptide(L)'
;MAVTENAEGTMVEAEGIETPEAEPKTPGSESKVSPKEEKVEQDPKLYSQKDYEAAVQIIKSDEGRTRTELESEKDDLSKRVTEIETDVEEVQAERDKLQVTIEELTSDDPKKFDLIKRDRELREQQKLLKKGTEDLAAEVKVHEGRVTLANETLLEIAIWEVATEYKGSDPVKLKNLCTTLGITDEAKLREVAGGLWEKAEGKAPTKKTEEVEREKLDLDDGATSGGGGETTEQEVLDNLYPTMKKI
;
A
#
# COMPACT_ATOMS: atom_id res chain seq x y z
N MET A 1 21.98 -33.70 51.08
CA MET A 1 22.40 -32.43 51.71
C MET A 1 22.13 -31.32 50.69
N ALA A 2 21.23 -30.38 51.05
CA ALA A 2 20.87 -29.08 50.44
C ALA A 2 20.71 -29.04 48.90
N VAL A 3 19.56 -28.81 48.25
CA VAL A 3 18.39 -27.93 48.48
C VAL A 3 18.74 -26.52 48.94
N THR A 4 18.65 -25.56 48.01
CA THR A 4 17.97 -24.27 48.21
C THR A 4 17.53 -23.70 46.86
N GLU A 5 16.21 -23.65 46.65
CA GLU A 5 15.49 -22.65 45.85
C GLU A 5 15.57 -21.27 46.53
N ASN A 6 15.34 -20.20 45.77
CA ASN A 6 14.68 -18.93 46.16
C ASN A 6 14.30 -18.24 44.81
N ALA A 7 13.04 -18.00 44.42
CA ALA A 7 11.89 -17.30 45.03
C ALA A 7 12.01 -15.76 44.99
N GLU A 8 11.18 -15.17 44.12
CA GLU A 8 10.40 -13.92 44.24
C GLU A 8 11.05 -12.60 44.72
N GLY A 9 10.68 -11.50 44.04
CA GLY A 9 10.34 -10.25 44.74
C GLY A 9 10.92 -8.95 44.19
N THR A 10 10.07 -8.16 43.53
CA THR A 10 9.88 -6.69 43.72
C THR A 10 11.10 -5.75 43.80
N MET A 11 11.21 -4.83 42.83
CA MET A 11 11.77 -3.47 43.00
C MET A 11 10.70 -2.48 42.49
N VAL A 12 9.91 -1.85 43.37
CA VAL A 12 10.16 -0.59 44.11
C VAL A 12 10.25 0.63 43.16
N GLU A 13 9.13 1.36 43.08
CA GLU A 13 9.09 2.78 42.73
C GLU A 13 9.89 3.59 43.77
N ALA A 14 10.70 4.55 43.31
CA ALA A 14 11.07 5.71 44.10
C ALA A 14 11.36 6.91 43.19
N GLU A 15 10.67 7.99 43.54
CA GLU A 15 10.62 9.33 42.97
C GLU A 15 11.97 10.06 42.96
N GLY A 16 12.08 11.12 42.15
CA GLY A 16 13.19 12.07 42.25
C GLY A 16 13.22 13.12 41.15
N ILE A 17 12.25 14.03 41.15
CA ILE A 17 12.28 15.30 40.40
C ILE A 17 13.09 16.30 41.23
N GLU A 18 14.15 16.88 40.67
CA GLU A 18 14.83 18.06 41.23
C GLU A 18 14.82 19.21 40.22
N THR A 19 13.91 20.16 40.46
CA THR A 19 13.98 21.55 40.01
C THR A 19 14.83 22.37 40.98
N PRO A 20 15.73 23.24 40.54
CA PRO A 20 16.32 24.27 41.40
C PRO A 20 15.46 25.55 41.39
N GLU A 21 14.77 25.74 42.51
CA GLU A 21 14.88 26.88 43.44
C GLU A 21 14.78 28.32 42.88
N ALA A 22 13.68 28.97 43.24
CA ALA A 22 13.48 30.42 43.19
C ALA A 22 13.92 31.06 44.51
N GLU A 23 14.71 32.13 44.45
CA GLU A 23 14.90 33.05 45.59
C GLU A 23 14.01 34.30 45.47
N PRO A 24 13.35 34.73 46.56
CA PRO A 24 12.46 35.89 46.59
C PRO A 24 13.13 37.14 47.22
N LYS A 25 12.86 38.35 46.68
CA LYS A 25 12.91 39.62 47.44
C LYS A 25 11.83 40.62 46.96
N THR A 26 10.94 40.97 47.89
CA THR A 26 9.92 42.04 47.91
C THR A 26 10.51 43.42 48.31
N PRO A 27 9.73 44.51 48.55
CA PRO A 27 8.68 45.17 47.75
C PRO A 27 8.92 46.71 47.65
N GLY A 28 8.20 47.43 46.77
CA GLY A 28 8.04 48.88 46.96
C GLY A 28 7.58 49.69 45.74
N SER A 29 6.31 50.07 45.78
CA SER A 29 5.77 51.43 45.57
C SER A 29 4.58 51.47 44.62
N GLU A 30 3.48 51.95 45.18
CA GLU A 30 2.19 52.20 44.57
C GLU A 30 2.30 53.28 43.48
N SER A 31 1.59 53.12 42.35
CA SER A 31 0.99 54.28 41.70
C SER A 31 -0.22 53.91 40.85
N LYS A 32 -1.33 54.56 41.18
CA LYS A 32 -2.66 54.49 40.57
C LYS A 32 -2.63 55.04 39.14
N VAL A 33 -3.18 54.33 38.14
CA VAL A 33 -3.96 54.95 37.04
C VAL A 33 -4.98 53.95 36.48
N SER A 34 -6.24 54.40 36.43
CA SER A 34 -7.44 53.76 35.85
C SER A 34 -7.31 53.40 34.35
N PRO A 35 -8.18 52.51 33.83
CA PRO A 35 -8.07 51.95 32.49
C PRO A 35 -8.55 52.96 31.44
N LYS A 36 -7.71 53.24 30.45
CA LYS A 36 -8.10 53.99 29.26
C LYS A 36 -8.27 52.98 28.13
N GLU A 37 -9.47 52.93 27.57
CA GLU A 37 -9.84 52.15 26.39
C GLU A 37 -8.79 52.30 25.29
N GLU A 38 -7.97 51.27 25.11
CA GLU A 38 -7.08 51.15 23.97
C GLU A 38 -7.86 50.40 22.89
N LYS A 39 -8.30 51.16 21.88
CA LYS A 39 -8.78 50.59 20.63
C LYS A 39 -7.68 49.66 20.10
N VAL A 40 -7.92 48.36 20.14
CA VAL A 40 -7.12 47.39 19.42
C VAL A 40 -7.44 47.57 17.94
N GLU A 41 -6.79 48.52 17.29
CA GLU A 41 -6.60 48.53 15.85
C GLU A 41 -5.65 47.36 15.56
N GLN A 42 -6.22 46.19 15.23
CA GLN A 42 -5.44 45.13 14.60
C GLN A 42 -5.10 45.60 13.19
N ASP A 43 -4.04 46.37 13.05
CA ASP A 43 -3.35 46.49 11.77
C ASP A 43 -2.89 45.07 11.38
N PRO A 44 -3.31 44.53 10.22
CA PRO A 44 -2.78 43.27 9.75
C PRO A 44 -1.27 43.48 9.57
N LYS A 45 -0.47 42.72 10.33
CA LYS A 45 0.98 42.73 10.23
C LYS A 45 1.35 42.35 8.78
N LEU A 46 1.61 43.35 7.94
CA LEU A 46 2.11 43.11 6.59
C LEU A 46 3.51 42.52 6.74
N TYR A 47 3.64 41.22 6.50
CA TYR A 47 4.94 40.59 6.39
C TYR A 47 5.70 41.23 5.24
N SER A 48 6.92 41.71 5.51
CA SER A 48 7.76 42.18 4.43
C SER A 48 8.15 40.98 3.56
N GLN A 49 8.39 41.21 2.27
CA GLN A 49 8.85 40.16 1.36
C GLN A 49 10.11 39.44 1.89
N LYS A 50 10.96 40.18 2.62
CA LYS A 50 12.14 39.64 3.29
C LYS A 50 11.81 38.67 4.44
N ASP A 51 10.76 38.94 5.21
CA ASP A 51 10.32 38.06 6.29
C ASP A 51 9.72 36.76 5.74
N TYR A 52 9.00 36.85 4.63
CA TYR A 52 8.48 35.68 3.90
C TYR A 52 9.62 34.82 3.34
N GLU A 53 10.60 35.43 2.68
CA GLU A 53 11.77 34.71 2.15
C GLU A 53 12.58 34.04 3.25
N ALA A 54 12.76 34.69 4.40
CA ALA A 54 13.42 34.11 5.57
C ALA A 54 12.65 32.90 6.14
N ALA A 55 11.32 33.02 6.27
CA ALA A 55 10.47 31.91 6.72
C ALA A 55 10.52 30.71 5.75
N VAL A 56 10.47 30.97 4.43
CA VAL A 56 10.59 29.93 3.40
C VAL A 56 11.95 29.23 3.46
N GLN A 57 13.04 29.96 3.71
CA GLN A 57 14.37 29.35 3.84
C GLN A 57 14.47 28.47 5.09
N ILE A 58 13.91 28.89 6.22
CA ILE A 58 13.86 28.08 7.45
C ILE A 58 13.08 26.80 7.20
N ILE A 59 11.87 26.90 6.63
CA ILE A 59 11.03 25.75 6.30
C ILE A 59 11.77 24.78 5.36
N LYS A 60 12.39 25.27 4.28
CA LYS A 60 13.16 24.44 3.35
C LYS A 60 14.36 23.77 4.01
N SER A 61 15.03 24.46 4.93
CA SER A 61 16.14 23.88 5.69
C SER A 61 15.67 22.76 6.62
N ASP A 62 14.54 22.96 7.31
CA ASP A 62 13.98 21.97 8.21
C ASP A 62 13.41 20.76 7.44
N GLU A 63 12.75 20.99 6.30
CA GLU A 63 12.35 19.95 5.34
C GLU A 63 13.56 19.15 4.82
N GLY A 64 14.68 19.81 4.54
CA GLY A 64 15.92 19.15 4.12
C GLY A 64 16.50 18.23 5.20
N ARG A 65 16.48 18.67 6.46
CA ARG A 65 16.96 17.89 7.61
C ARG A 65 16.08 16.69 7.89
N THR A 66 14.77 16.92 8.02
CA THR A 66 13.79 15.85 8.25
C THR A 66 13.81 14.81 7.14
N ARG A 67 13.98 15.24 5.88
CA ARG A 67 14.17 14.32 4.75
C ARG A 67 15.44 13.49 4.88
N THR A 68 16.56 14.08 5.28
CA THR A 68 17.84 13.37 5.42
C THR A 68 17.78 12.36 6.57
N GLU A 69 17.12 12.72 7.68
CA GLU A 69 16.87 11.81 8.81
C GLU A 69 15.99 10.63 8.39
N LEU A 70 14.90 10.89 7.66
CA LEU A 70 14.04 9.84 7.12
C LEU A 70 14.76 8.94 6.11
N GLU A 71 15.61 9.51 5.25
CA GLU A 71 16.43 8.73 4.31
C GLU A 71 17.42 7.84 5.07
N SER A 72 18.07 8.35 6.12
CA SER A 72 18.95 7.54 6.98
C SER A 72 18.21 6.42 7.69
N GLU A 73 17.03 6.69 8.27
CA GLU A 73 16.22 5.67 8.94
C GLU A 73 15.75 4.60 7.96
N LYS A 74 15.34 5.01 6.76
CA LYS A 74 14.98 4.08 5.68
C LYS A 74 16.14 3.18 5.29
N ASP A 75 17.35 3.74 5.13
CA ASP A 75 18.54 2.97 4.77
C ASP A 75 18.90 1.97 5.85
N ASP A 76 18.81 2.35 7.13
CA ASP A 76 19.09 1.45 8.25
C ASP A 76 18.03 0.36 8.41
N LEU A 77 16.75 0.68 8.21
CA LEU A 77 15.69 -0.33 8.13
C LEU A 77 15.91 -1.27 6.95
N SER A 78 16.30 -0.75 5.78
CA SER A 78 16.59 -1.58 4.61
C SER A 78 17.73 -2.55 4.86
N LYS A 79 18.79 -2.13 5.55
CA LYS A 79 19.90 -3.03 5.95
C LYS A 79 19.42 -4.10 6.92
N ARG A 80 18.65 -3.73 7.95
CA ARG A 80 18.10 -4.70 8.91
C ARG A 80 17.19 -5.72 8.23
N VAL A 81 16.38 -5.30 7.25
CA VAL A 81 15.56 -6.22 6.47
C VAL A 81 16.43 -7.22 5.72
N THR A 82 17.48 -6.75 5.03
CA THR A 82 18.39 -7.66 4.31
C THR A 82 19.16 -8.62 5.24
N GLU A 83 19.55 -8.17 6.43
CA GLU A 83 20.18 -9.03 7.45
C GLU A 83 19.21 -10.11 7.93
N ILE A 84 17.97 -9.74 8.28
CA ILE A 84 16.94 -10.70 8.71
C ILE A 84 16.59 -11.68 7.60
N GLU A 85 16.49 -11.22 6.34
CA GLU A 85 16.24 -12.10 5.19
C GLU A 85 17.35 -13.15 5.05
N THR A 86 18.61 -12.74 5.20
CA THR A 86 19.77 -13.63 5.16
C THR A 86 19.73 -14.64 6.31
N ASP A 87 19.49 -14.19 7.54
CA ASP A 87 19.37 -15.06 8.72
C ASP A 87 18.24 -16.09 8.54
N VAL A 88 17.10 -15.67 7.98
CA VAL A 88 15.98 -16.57 7.68
C VAL A 88 16.37 -17.61 6.64
N GLU A 89 17.10 -17.24 5.59
CA GLU A 89 17.61 -18.19 4.60
C GLU A 89 18.59 -19.20 5.20
N GLU A 90 19.50 -18.76 6.07
CA GLU A 90 20.45 -19.64 6.76
C GLU A 90 19.73 -20.63 7.68
N VAL A 91 18.79 -20.16 8.52
CA VAL A 91 17.97 -21.01 9.39
C VAL A 91 17.15 -22.00 8.56
N GLN A 92 16.61 -21.56 7.42
CA GLN A 92 15.86 -22.42 6.50
C GLN A 92 16.77 -23.54 5.96
N ALA A 93 18.00 -23.22 5.58
CA ALA A 93 18.98 -24.19 5.07
C ALA A 93 19.44 -25.18 6.15
N GLU A 94 19.70 -24.73 7.38
CA GLU A 94 20.06 -25.61 8.50
C GLU A 94 18.92 -26.55 8.87
N ARG A 95 17.69 -26.04 8.90
CA ARG A 95 16.51 -26.84 9.18
C ARG A 95 16.25 -27.87 8.07
N ASP A 96 16.44 -27.51 6.80
CA ASP A 96 16.28 -28.45 5.68
C ASP A 96 17.35 -29.57 5.76
N LYS A 97 18.59 -29.25 6.18
CA LYS A 97 19.63 -30.27 6.48
C LYS A 97 19.25 -31.18 7.64
N LEU A 98 18.79 -30.61 8.77
CA LEU A 98 18.36 -31.38 9.94
C LEU A 98 17.18 -32.30 9.61
N GLN A 99 16.27 -31.86 8.74
CA GLN A 99 15.15 -32.68 8.30
C GLN A 99 15.61 -33.93 7.54
N VAL A 100 16.58 -33.80 6.63
CA VAL A 100 17.18 -34.95 5.93
C VAL A 100 17.81 -35.93 6.92
N THR A 101 18.56 -35.43 7.90
CA THR A 101 19.15 -36.28 8.95
C THR A 101 18.10 -37.01 9.78
N ILE A 102 16.98 -36.34 10.10
CA ILE A 102 15.86 -36.97 10.81
C ILE A 102 15.19 -38.04 9.94
N GLU A 103 14.98 -37.80 8.64
CA GLU A 103 14.45 -38.80 7.68
C GLU A 103 15.33 -40.05 7.65
N GLU A 104 16.65 -39.89 7.59
CA GLU A 104 17.61 -41.00 7.61
C GLU A 104 17.51 -41.82 8.91
N LEU A 105 17.49 -41.14 10.06
CA LEU A 105 17.46 -41.78 11.38
C LEU A 105 16.11 -42.42 11.75
N THR A 106 15.03 -42.00 11.11
CA THR A 106 13.67 -42.47 11.42
C THR A 106 13.10 -43.40 10.34
N SER A 107 13.86 -43.69 9.29
CA SER A 107 13.47 -44.59 8.21
C SER A 107 13.06 -46.00 8.69
N ASP A 108 13.58 -46.44 9.84
CA ASP A 108 13.23 -47.72 10.48
C ASP A 108 11.89 -47.70 11.26
N ASP A 109 11.28 -46.52 11.48
CA ASP A 109 9.96 -46.36 12.10
C ASP A 109 8.96 -45.79 11.07
N PRO A 110 8.09 -46.64 10.48
CA PRO A 110 7.20 -46.25 9.39
C PRO A 110 6.29 -45.07 9.72
N LYS A 111 5.83 -44.95 10.99
CA LYS A 111 4.94 -43.87 11.39
C LYS A 111 5.66 -42.52 11.47
N LYS A 112 6.92 -42.52 11.90
CA LYS A 112 7.73 -41.29 11.96
C LYS A 112 8.15 -40.86 10.55
N PHE A 113 8.54 -41.81 9.71
CA PHE A 113 8.87 -41.54 8.32
C PHE A 113 7.70 -40.89 7.56
N ASP A 114 6.47 -41.42 7.72
CA ASP A 114 5.27 -40.85 7.12
C ASP A 114 4.95 -39.42 7.61
N LEU A 115 5.19 -39.13 8.89
CA LEU A 115 5.01 -37.77 9.44
C LEU A 115 6.01 -36.79 8.84
N ILE A 116 7.27 -37.19 8.68
CA ILE A 116 8.30 -36.30 8.14
C ILE A 116 8.05 -36.04 6.65
N LYS A 117 7.60 -37.06 5.91
CA LYS A 117 7.19 -36.90 4.51
C LYS A 117 6.04 -35.91 4.37
N ARG A 118 5.01 -36.00 5.22
CA ARG A 118 3.91 -35.01 5.23
C ARG A 118 4.40 -33.61 5.60
N ASP A 119 5.28 -33.49 6.58
CA ASP A 119 5.84 -32.20 6.98
C ASP A 119 6.63 -31.55 5.82
N ARG A 120 7.40 -32.34 5.06
CA ARG A 120 8.08 -31.88 3.85
C ARG A 120 7.11 -31.40 2.79
N GLU A 121 6.06 -32.16 2.52
CA GLU A 121 5.02 -31.79 1.53
C GLU A 121 4.30 -30.50 1.93
N LEU A 122 3.94 -30.34 3.22
CA LEU A 122 3.35 -29.10 3.74
C LEU A 122 4.30 -27.90 3.60
N ARG A 123 5.60 -28.09 3.80
CA ARG A 123 6.60 -27.02 3.59
C ARG A 123 6.74 -26.64 2.12
N GLU A 124 6.71 -27.61 1.22
CA GLU A 124 6.73 -27.34 -0.23
C GLU A 124 5.49 -26.56 -0.65
N GLN A 125 4.30 -26.94 -0.16
CA GLN A 125 3.06 -26.19 -0.35
C GLN A 125 3.14 -24.78 0.23
N GLN A 126 3.73 -24.62 1.42
CA GLN A 126 3.92 -23.30 2.05
C GLN A 126 4.87 -22.41 1.23
N LYS A 127 5.98 -22.96 0.72
CA LYS A 127 6.91 -22.25 -0.17
C LYS A 127 6.20 -21.82 -1.46
N LEU A 128 5.38 -22.69 -2.04
CA LEU A 128 4.62 -22.42 -3.25
C LEU A 128 3.53 -21.36 -3.03
N LEU A 129 2.80 -21.43 -1.92
CA LEU A 129 1.82 -20.42 -1.52
C LEU A 129 2.47 -19.07 -1.30
N LYS A 130 3.61 -19.01 -0.58
CA LYS A 130 4.35 -17.76 -0.36
C LYS A 130 4.75 -17.11 -1.69
N LYS A 131 5.35 -17.90 -2.59
CA LYS A 131 5.68 -17.42 -3.94
C LYS A 131 4.44 -16.93 -4.71
N GLY A 132 3.35 -17.69 -4.68
CA GLY A 132 2.09 -17.30 -5.30
C GLY A 132 1.51 -16.00 -4.73
N THR A 133 1.66 -15.75 -3.43
CA THR A 133 1.24 -14.47 -2.82
C THR A 133 2.11 -13.29 -3.23
N GLU A 134 3.42 -13.51 -3.38
CA GLU A 134 4.35 -12.47 -3.87
C GLU A 134 4.09 -12.15 -5.35
N ASP A 135 3.90 -13.17 -6.18
CA ASP A 135 3.55 -13.04 -7.59
C ASP A 135 2.21 -12.29 -7.75
N LEU A 136 1.18 -12.66 -6.98
CA LEU A 136 -0.11 -11.98 -6.98
C LEU A 136 0.00 -10.52 -6.54
N ALA A 137 0.79 -10.22 -5.50
CA ALA A 137 1.01 -8.85 -5.05
C ALA A 137 1.70 -8.01 -6.14
N ALA A 138 2.67 -8.59 -6.87
CA ALA A 138 3.31 -7.93 -7.99
C ALA A 138 2.31 -7.66 -9.14
N GLU A 139 1.45 -8.64 -9.47
CA GLU A 139 0.41 -8.49 -10.49
C GLU A 139 -0.62 -7.42 -10.13
N VAL A 140 -1.08 -7.36 -8.87
CA VAL A 140 -2.00 -6.33 -8.39
C VAL A 140 -1.41 -4.95 -8.60
N LYS A 141 -0.14 -4.74 -8.25
CA LYS A 141 0.54 -3.45 -8.45
C LYS A 141 0.64 -3.06 -9.93
N VAL A 142 0.90 -4.02 -10.82
CA VAL A 142 0.90 -3.80 -12.27
C VAL A 142 -0.50 -3.45 -12.76
N HIS A 143 -1.53 -4.16 -12.28
CA HIS A 143 -2.92 -3.92 -12.66
C HIS A 143 -3.40 -2.56 -12.18
N GLU A 144 -3.10 -2.15 -10.95
CA GLU A 144 -3.38 -0.82 -10.43
C GLU A 144 -2.79 0.26 -11.33
N GLY A 145 -1.52 0.14 -11.73
CA GLY A 145 -0.89 1.08 -12.67
C GLY A 145 -1.54 1.12 -14.06
N ARG A 146 -2.06 -0.01 -14.55
CA ARG A 146 -2.84 -0.05 -15.80
C ARG A 146 -4.18 0.65 -15.66
N VAL A 147 -4.87 0.46 -14.54
CA VAL A 147 -6.16 1.09 -14.26
C VAL A 147 -5.99 2.60 -14.12
N THR A 148 -4.95 3.07 -13.43
CA THR A 148 -4.68 4.52 -13.31
C THR A 148 -4.41 5.13 -14.68
N LEU A 149 -3.55 4.50 -15.50
CA LEU A 149 -3.26 4.98 -16.85
C LEU A 149 -4.50 5.00 -17.75
N ALA A 150 -5.33 3.95 -17.68
CA ALA A 150 -6.57 3.89 -18.43
C ALA A 150 -7.54 5.00 -18.01
N ASN A 151 -7.69 5.24 -16.70
CA ASN A 151 -8.54 6.32 -16.17
C ASN A 151 -8.01 7.71 -16.56
N GLU A 152 -6.70 7.94 -16.50
CA GLU A 152 -6.07 9.19 -16.97
C GLU A 152 -6.31 9.42 -18.46
N THR A 153 -6.20 8.37 -19.27
CA THR A 153 -6.44 8.44 -20.71
C THR A 153 -7.91 8.74 -21.02
N LEU A 154 -8.85 8.07 -20.33
CA LEU A 154 -10.28 8.34 -20.49
C LEU A 154 -10.64 9.76 -20.05
N LEU A 155 -10.07 10.23 -18.95
CA LEU A 155 -10.26 11.60 -18.48
C LEU A 155 -9.69 12.61 -19.49
N GLU A 156 -8.53 12.34 -20.06
CA GLU A 156 -7.94 13.17 -21.11
C GLU A 156 -8.85 13.23 -22.34
N ILE A 157 -9.36 12.10 -22.83
CA ILE A 157 -10.33 12.07 -23.94
C ILE A 157 -11.56 12.92 -23.58
N ALA A 158 -12.12 12.74 -22.38
CA ALA A 158 -13.27 13.53 -21.92
C ALA A 158 -12.96 15.04 -21.85
N ILE A 159 -11.76 15.44 -21.43
CA ILE A 159 -11.29 16.85 -21.46
C ILE A 159 -11.34 17.39 -22.89
N TRP A 160 -10.80 16.66 -23.85
CA TRP A 160 -10.79 17.07 -25.25
C TRP A 160 -12.21 17.16 -25.82
N GLU A 161 -13.04 16.15 -25.57
CA GLU A 161 -14.44 16.12 -26.03
C GLU A 161 -15.24 17.29 -25.44
N VAL A 162 -15.20 17.48 -24.12
CA VAL A 162 -15.93 18.55 -23.46
C VAL A 162 -15.44 19.92 -23.91
N ALA A 163 -14.13 20.13 -24.06
CA ALA A 163 -13.63 21.41 -24.57
C ALA A 163 -14.23 21.75 -25.94
N THR A 164 -14.35 20.79 -26.87
CA THR A 164 -14.96 21.06 -28.19
C THR A 164 -16.41 21.53 -28.16
N GLU A 165 -17.12 21.35 -27.04
CA GLU A 165 -18.50 21.84 -26.86
C GLU A 165 -18.58 23.35 -26.55
N TYR A 166 -17.46 24.01 -26.25
CA TYR A 166 -17.42 25.42 -25.82
C TYR A 166 -16.66 26.32 -26.78
N LYS A 167 -17.11 27.57 -26.95
CA LYS A 167 -16.46 28.56 -27.84
C LYS A 167 -15.15 29.05 -27.21
N GLY A 168 -14.05 28.99 -27.98
CA GLY A 168 -12.75 29.47 -27.53
C GLY A 168 -12.12 28.64 -26.41
N SER A 169 -12.56 27.39 -26.24
CA SER A 169 -12.05 26.46 -25.24
C SER A 169 -10.56 26.16 -25.44
N ASP A 170 -9.84 25.96 -24.35
CA ASP A 170 -8.48 25.47 -24.34
C ASP A 170 -8.39 24.17 -23.51
N PRO A 171 -8.33 23.00 -24.17
CA PRO A 171 -8.27 21.70 -23.51
C PRO A 171 -7.10 21.58 -22.51
N VAL A 172 -5.98 22.25 -22.78
CA VAL A 172 -4.79 22.22 -21.92
C VAL A 172 -5.06 22.97 -20.61
N LYS A 173 -5.76 24.11 -20.68
CA LYS A 173 -6.20 24.84 -19.48
C LYS A 173 -7.21 24.04 -18.67
N LEU A 174 -8.15 23.35 -19.34
CA LEU A 174 -9.11 22.50 -18.64
C LEU A 174 -8.40 21.33 -17.93
N LYS A 175 -7.43 20.68 -18.59
CA LYS A 175 -6.59 19.63 -18.00
C LYS A 175 -5.88 20.12 -16.73
N ASN A 176 -5.17 21.25 -16.81
CA ASN A 176 -4.45 21.80 -15.66
C ASN A 176 -5.38 22.13 -14.48
N LEU A 177 -6.57 22.68 -14.76
CA LEU A 177 -7.55 22.98 -13.72
C LEU A 177 -8.14 21.71 -13.10
N CYS A 178 -8.43 20.68 -13.89
CA CYS A 178 -8.92 19.40 -13.38
C CYS A 178 -7.88 18.71 -12.48
N THR A 179 -6.59 18.75 -12.87
CA THR A 179 -5.49 18.27 -12.02
C THR A 179 -5.40 19.05 -10.71
N THR A 180 -5.54 20.39 -10.76
CA THR A 180 -5.47 21.25 -9.56
C THR A 180 -6.64 21.03 -8.60
N LEU A 181 -7.83 20.75 -9.14
CA LEU A 181 -9.07 20.56 -8.39
C LEU A 181 -9.33 19.09 -8.00
N GLY A 182 -8.48 18.15 -8.43
CA GLY A 182 -8.68 16.72 -8.20
C GLY A 182 -9.93 16.16 -8.87
N ILE A 183 -10.30 16.70 -10.04
CA ILE A 183 -11.50 16.27 -10.77
C ILE A 183 -11.15 15.05 -11.62
N THR A 184 -11.81 13.94 -11.33
CA THR A 184 -11.68 12.67 -12.04
C THR A 184 -12.96 12.24 -12.76
N ASP A 185 -14.04 13.02 -12.63
CA ASP A 185 -15.37 12.68 -13.12
C ASP A 185 -15.81 13.64 -14.23
N GLU A 186 -16.36 13.09 -15.31
CA GLU A 186 -16.82 13.83 -16.50
C GLU A 186 -17.92 14.84 -16.14
N ALA A 187 -18.80 14.52 -15.19
CA ALA A 187 -19.88 15.42 -14.79
C ALA A 187 -19.35 16.74 -14.19
N LYS A 188 -18.37 16.62 -13.28
CA LYS A 188 -17.68 17.76 -12.66
C LYS A 188 -16.81 18.51 -13.67
N LEU A 189 -16.24 17.77 -14.62
CA LEU A 189 -15.48 18.36 -15.73
C LEU A 189 -16.34 19.29 -16.59
N ARG A 190 -17.57 18.87 -16.90
CA ARG A 190 -18.56 19.68 -17.64
C ARG A 190 -19.01 20.90 -16.83
N GLU A 191 -19.14 20.78 -15.52
CA GLU A 191 -19.46 21.91 -14.62
C GLU A 191 -18.36 22.97 -14.65
N VAL A 192 -17.09 22.56 -14.51
CA VAL A 192 -15.94 23.47 -14.58
C VAL A 192 -15.83 24.13 -15.96
N ALA A 193 -15.99 23.35 -17.04
CA ALA A 193 -15.98 23.89 -18.40
C ALA A 193 -17.11 24.91 -18.61
N GLY A 194 -18.31 24.65 -18.08
CA GLY A 194 -19.46 25.56 -18.15
C GLY A 194 -19.31 26.83 -17.33
N GLY A 195 -18.49 26.81 -16.28
CA GLY A 195 -18.11 28.02 -15.53
C GLY A 195 -17.03 28.87 -16.22
N LEU A 196 -16.24 28.27 -17.12
CA LEU A 196 -15.11 28.92 -17.79
C LEU A 196 -15.46 29.50 -19.16
N TRP A 197 -16.33 28.83 -19.91
CA TRP A 197 -16.58 29.14 -21.31
C TRP A 197 -18.06 29.14 -21.68
N GLU A 198 -18.42 29.91 -22.69
CA GLU A 198 -19.77 29.89 -23.27
C GLU A 198 -19.93 28.66 -24.19
N LYS A 199 -21.06 27.96 -24.06
CA LYS A 199 -21.36 26.81 -24.94
C LYS A 199 -21.41 27.25 -26.39
N ALA A 200 -20.82 26.44 -27.27
CA ALA A 200 -20.89 26.68 -28.70
C ALA A 200 -22.30 26.40 -29.21
N GLU A 201 -23.03 27.46 -29.54
CA GLU A 201 -24.28 27.35 -30.28
C GLU A 201 -24.04 26.62 -31.62
N GLY A 202 -24.43 25.35 -31.71
CA GLY A 202 -24.49 24.63 -32.98
C GLY A 202 -23.85 23.23 -33.04
N LYS A 203 -23.16 22.75 -32.00
CA LYS A 203 -22.72 21.35 -31.95
C LYS A 203 -22.91 20.78 -30.55
N ALA A 204 -24.11 20.24 -30.30
CA ALA A 204 -24.16 19.07 -29.43
C ALA A 204 -23.47 17.94 -30.21
N PRO A 205 -22.45 17.26 -29.65
CA PRO A 205 -22.15 15.94 -30.16
C PRO A 205 -23.41 15.12 -29.94
N THR A 206 -24.10 14.77 -31.02
CA THR A 206 -25.01 13.63 -31.01
C THR A 206 -24.16 12.47 -30.55
N LYS A 207 -24.24 12.16 -29.25
CA LYS A 207 -24.01 10.82 -28.75
C LYS A 207 -24.99 9.98 -29.57
N LYS A 208 -24.52 9.44 -30.69
CA LYS A 208 -25.16 8.29 -31.31
C LYS A 208 -25.08 7.25 -30.23
N THR A 209 -26.12 7.19 -29.41
CA THR A 209 -26.55 5.95 -28.80
C THR A 209 -26.95 5.08 -29.99
N GLU A 210 -25.97 4.56 -30.72
CA GLU A 210 -26.14 3.26 -31.32
C GLU A 210 -26.28 2.37 -30.09
N GLU A 211 -27.55 2.11 -29.77
CA GLU A 211 -27.98 0.95 -29.02
C GLU A 211 -27.43 -0.25 -29.80
N VAL A 212 -26.13 -0.51 -29.61
CA VAL A 212 -25.55 -1.80 -29.90
C VAL A 212 -26.32 -2.70 -28.95
N GLU A 213 -27.31 -3.40 -29.49
CA GLU A 213 -27.84 -4.60 -28.87
C GLU A 213 -26.62 -5.31 -28.30
N ARG A 214 -26.52 -5.31 -26.97
CA ARG A 214 -25.56 -6.17 -26.30
C ARG A 214 -26.05 -7.57 -26.65
N GLU A 215 -25.57 -8.10 -27.77
CA GLU A 215 -25.35 -9.53 -27.89
C GLU A 215 -24.73 -9.89 -26.55
N LYS A 216 -25.47 -10.67 -25.76
CA LYS A 216 -24.96 -11.20 -24.52
C LYS A 216 -23.64 -11.82 -24.90
N LEU A 217 -22.54 -11.20 -24.46
CA LEU A 217 -21.29 -11.92 -24.34
C LEU A 217 -21.64 -13.00 -23.33
N ASP A 218 -21.88 -14.21 -23.82
CA ASP A 218 -21.78 -15.41 -23.01
C ASP A 218 -20.31 -15.44 -22.57
N LEU A 219 -20.06 -14.79 -21.43
CA LEU A 219 -18.85 -15.01 -20.67
C LEU A 219 -18.91 -16.48 -20.30
N ASP A 220 -18.10 -17.28 -20.99
CA ASP A 220 -17.82 -18.66 -20.65
C ASP A 220 -17.62 -18.71 -19.12
N ASP A 221 -18.52 -19.40 -18.41
CA ASP A 221 -18.68 -19.39 -16.95
C ASP A 221 -17.46 -20.01 -16.21
N GLY A 222 -16.29 -20.05 -16.84
CA GLY A 222 -15.10 -20.71 -16.32
C GLY A 222 -15.32 -22.21 -16.11
N ALA A 223 -16.32 -22.79 -16.78
CA ALA A 223 -16.51 -24.22 -16.84
C ALA A 223 -15.44 -24.79 -17.75
N THR A 224 -14.24 -24.99 -17.19
CA THR A 224 -13.24 -25.84 -17.81
C THR A 224 -13.89 -27.21 -17.97
N SER A 225 -14.30 -27.53 -19.21
CA SER A 225 -14.56 -28.91 -19.57
C SER A 225 -13.21 -29.61 -19.52
N GLY A 226 -12.84 -30.08 -18.33
CA GLY A 226 -11.91 -31.17 -18.15
C GLY A 226 -12.50 -32.39 -18.85
N GLY A 227 -12.43 -32.41 -20.18
CA GLY A 227 -12.67 -33.56 -21.02
C GLY A 227 -11.50 -34.53 -20.89
N GLY A 228 -11.22 -34.94 -19.66
CA GLY A 228 -10.47 -36.15 -19.34
C GLY A 228 -11.46 -37.07 -18.70
N GLY A 229 -12.22 -37.81 -19.52
CA GLY A 229 -13.07 -38.87 -19.03
C GLY A 229 -12.24 -39.78 -18.13
N GLU A 230 -12.76 -40.08 -16.95
CA GLU A 230 -12.21 -41.08 -16.04
C GLU A 230 -12.27 -42.44 -16.75
N THR A 231 -11.30 -42.73 -17.62
CA THR A 231 -10.90 -44.11 -17.83
C THR A 231 -10.28 -44.53 -16.51
N THR A 232 -11.05 -45.26 -15.71
CA THR A 232 -10.55 -45.88 -14.49
C THR A 232 -9.25 -46.63 -14.82
N GLU A 233 -8.26 -46.61 -13.92
CA GLU A 233 -6.97 -47.31 -14.14
C GLU A 233 -7.16 -48.78 -14.56
N GLN A 234 -8.29 -49.37 -14.17
CA GLN A 234 -8.75 -50.69 -14.59
C GLN A 234 -8.99 -50.82 -16.11
N GLU A 235 -9.63 -49.84 -16.76
CA GLU A 235 -9.87 -49.85 -18.22
C GLU A 235 -8.58 -49.63 -19.04
N VAL A 236 -7.61 -48.89 -18.48
CA VAL A 236 -6.29 -48.73 -19.10
C VAL A 236 -5.50 -50.05 -19.00
N LEU A 237 -5.58 -50.74 -17.86
CA LEU A 237 -4.95 -52.05 -17.65
C LEU A 237 -5.56 -53.15 -18.55
N ASP A 238 -6.89 -53.18 -18.70
CA ASP A 238 -7.58 -54.17 -19.54
C ASP A 238 -7.28 -53.98 -21.04
N ASN A 239 -7.04 -52.75 -21.49
CA ASN A 239 -6.60 -52.47 -22.86
C ASN A 239 -5.12 -52.79 -23.12
N LEU A 240 -4.24 -52.61 -22.12
CA LEU A 240 -2.83 -52.95 -22.26
C LEU A 240 -2.56 -54.46 -22.17
N TYR A 241 -3.38 -55.20 -21.42
CA TYR A 241 -3.23 -56.64 -21.23
C TYR A 241 -4.52 -57.39 -21.53
N PRO A 242 -4.93 -57.51 -22.81
CA PRO A 242 -6.07 -58.33 -23.18
C PRO A 242 -5.73 -59.79 -22.85
N THR A 243 -6.21 -60.28 -21.71
CA THR A 243 -6.00 -61.66 -21.30
C THR A 243 -6.57 -62.57 -22.37
N MET A 244 -5.70 -63.43 -22.93
CA MET A 244 -6.10 -64.43 -23.92
C MET A 244 -7.29 -65.22 -23.40
N LYS A 245 -8.44 -65.06 -24.08
CA LYS A 245 -9.62 -65.91 -23.91
C LYS A 245 -9.13 -67.36 -24.01
N LYS A 246 -9.27 -68.11 -22.93
CA LYS A 246 -9.10 -69.57 -22.94
C LYS A 246 -10.09 -70.13 -23.97
N ILE A 247 -9.55 -70.75 -25.01
CA ILE A 247 -10.24 -71.78 -25.81
C ILE A 247 -10.16 -73.08 -25.01
#